data_AF-A0A8T4U789-F1
#
_entry.id   AF-A0A8T4U789-F1
#
_cell.length_a   1.000
_cell.length_b   1.000
_cell.length_c   1.000
_cell.angle_alpha   90.00
_cell.angle_beta   90.00
_cell.angle_gamma   90.00
#
_symmetry.space_group_name_H-M   'P 1'
#
loop_
_entity.id
_entity.type
_entity.pdbx_description
1 polymer ?
#
loop_
_entity_poly.entity_id
_entity_poly.type
_entity_poly.pdbx_seq_one_letter_code
_entity_poly.pdbx_strand_id
1 'polypeptide(L)' 'MVQEINFEGKSAFKCMKCGWMYRDKDWAKKCENWCTKYKSCNLEIAKYAIKV' A
#
# COMPACT_ATOMS: atom_id res chain seq x y z
N MET A 1 -0.67 -3.69 9.70
CA MET A 1 0.61 -4.31 9.34
C MET A 1 0.60 -4.53 7.83
N VAL A 2 1.65 -4.12 7.11
CA VAL A 2 1.72 -4.36 5.64
C VAL A 2 2.00 -5.82 5.33
N GLN A 3 1.42 -6.33 4.24
CA GLN A 3 1.63 -7.71 3.77
C GLN A 3 2.58 -7.70 2.56
N GLU A 4 3.66 -8.48 2.60
CA GLU A 4 4.47 -8.73 1.41
C GLU A 4 3.82 -9.81 0.56
N ILE A 5 3.73 -9.56 -0.75
CA ILE A 5 3.11 -10.43 -1.74
C ILE A 5 4.00 -10.51 -2.98
N ASN A 6 3.92 -11.62 -3.70
CA ASN A 6 4.48 -11.70 -5.04
C ASN A 6 3.42 -11.17 -6.05
N PHE A 7 3.77 -10.13 -6.78
CA PHE A 7 2.95 -9.54 -7.84
C PHE A 7 3.76 -9.49 -9.13
N GLU A 8 3.31 -10.25 -10.14
CA GLU A 8 3.97 -10.41 -11.44
C GLU A 8 5.45 -10.87 -11.34
N GLY A 9 5.72 -11.85 -10.47
CA GLY A 9 7.07 -12.38 -10.28
C GLY A 9 7.99 -11.45 -9.49
N LYS A 10 7.50 -10.32 -8.97
CA LYS A 10 8.26 -9.35 -8.17
C LYS A 10 7.62 -9.16 -6.79
N SER A 11 8.42 -8.89 -5.77
CA SER A 11 7.88 -8.50 -4.46
C SER A 11 7.12 -7.18 -4.56
N ALA A 12 5.98 -7.12 -3.88
CA ALA A 12 5.18 -5.95 -3.64
C ALA A 12 4.62 -5.98 -2.22
N PHE A 13 4.20 -4.83 -1.72
CA PHE A 13 3.69 -4.65 -0.37
C PHE A 13 2.28 -4.11 -0.43
N LYS A 14 1.35 -4.86 0.16
CA LYS A 14 -0.08 -4.56 0.18
C LYS A 14 -0.46 -3.91 1.51
N CYS A 15 -1.20 -2.81 1.42
CA CYS A 15 -1.89 -2.24 2.57
C CYS A 15 -3.08 -3.13 2.94
N MET A 16 -3.15 -3.64 4.17
CA MET A 16 -4.25 -4.52 4.59
C MET A 16 -5.57 -3.77 4.82
N LYS A 17 -5.56 -2.43 4.87
CA LYS A 17 -6.77 -1.61 5.10
C LYS A 17 -7.53 -1.29 3.81
N CYS A 18 -6.82 -0.86 2.77
CA CYS A 18 -7.43 -0.47 1.50
C CYS A 18 -7.13 -1.42 0.34
N GLY A 19 -6.20 -2.37 0.51
CA GLY A 19 -5.84 -3.36 -0.50
C GLY A 19 -4.85 -2.88 -1.55
N TRP A 20 -4.41 -1.63 -1.50
CA TRP A 20 -3.49 -1.05 -2.49
C TRP A 20 -2.10 -1.67 -2.37
N MET A 21 -1.44 -1.83 -3.51
CA MET A 21 -0.14 -2.50 -3.63
C MET A 21 0.93 -1.49 -4.03
N TYR A 22 2.11 -1.61 -3.42
CA TYR A 22 3.24 -0.71 -3.61
C TYR A 22 4.51 -1.53 -3.84
N ARG A 23 5.45 -1.01 -4.64
CA ARG A 23 6.77 -1.66 -4.81
C ARG A 23 7.63 -1.55 -3.55
N ASP A 24 7.42 -0.48 -2.79
CA ASP A 24 8.17 -0.18 -1.58
C ASP A 24 7.31 -0.43 -0.33
N LYS A 25 7.93 -1.09 0.66
CA LYS A 25 7.33 -1.37 1.97
C LYS A 25 6.96 -0.08 2.71
N ASP A 26 7.75 0.97 2.56
CA ASP A 26 7.50 2.24 3.25
C ASP A 26 6.30 2.98 2.68
N TRP A 27 6.04 2.88 1.37
CA TRP A 27 4.80 3.38 0.78
C TRP A 27 3.57 2.64 1.30
N ALA A 28 3.64 1.31 1.37
CA ALA A 28 2.56 0.52 1.96
C ALA A 28 2.33 0.87 3.45
N LYS A 29 3.40 1.09 4.22
CA LYS A 29 3.30 1.48 5.64
C LYS A 29 2.69 2.87 5.80
N LYS A 30 3.12 3.85 5.00
CA LYS A 30 2.52 5.19 4.98
C LYS A 30 1.03 5.12 4.67
N CYS A 31 0.66 4.33 3.65
CA CYS A 31 -0.74 4.10 3.28
C CYS A 31 -1.54 3.54 4.45
N GLU A 32 -1.02 2.49 5.09
CA GLU A 32 -1.71 1.83 6.19
C GLU A 32 -1.84 2.69 7.45
N ASN A 33 -0.79 3.44 7.80
CA ASN A 33 -0.82 4.39 8.90
C ASN A 33 -1.88 5.46 8.66
N TRP A 34 -1.98 5.96 7.42
CA TRP A 34 -3.03 6.90 7.04
C TRP A 34 -4.41 6.28 7.15
N CYS A 35 -4.64 5.11 6.53
CA CYS A 35 -5.93 4.43 6.56
C CYS A 35 -6.37 4.10 8.00
N THR A 36 -5.43 3.74 8.88
CA THR A 36 -5.73 3.45 10.28
C THR A 36 -6.09 4.72 11.05
N LYS A 37 -5.36 5.82 10.83
CA LYS A 37 -5.57 7.08 11.54
C LYS A 37 -6.83 7.83 11.08
N TYR A 38 -7.03 7.93 9.77
CA TYR A 38 -8.07 8.78 9.18
C TYR A 38 -9.25 8.01 8.59
N LYS A 39 -9.22 6.66 8.62
CA LYS A 39 -10.27 5.78 8.06
C LYS A 39 -10.63 6.11 6.60
N SER A 40 -9.65 6.60 5.84
CA SER A 40 -9.78 7.05 4.46
C SER A 40 -8.53 6.72 3.66
N CYS A 41 -8.58 6.83 2.33
CA CYS A 41 -7.40 6.73 1.47
C CYS A 41 -6.80 8.11 1.20
N ASN A 42 -5.47 8.22 1.23
CA ASN A 42 -4.77 9.45 0.86
C ASN A 42 -4.40 9.41 -0.62
N LEU A 43 -4.90 10.37 -1.41
CA LEU A 43 -4.66 10.45 -2.85
C LEU A 43 -3.18 10.75 -3.21
N GLU A 44 -2.41 11.39 -2.34
CA GLU A 44 -0.98 11.62 -2.55
C GLU A 44 -0.16 10.34 -2.37
N ILE A 45 -0.50 9.51 -1.38
CA ILE A 45 0.14 8.20 -1.18
C ILE A 45 -0.27 7.25 -2.30
N ALA A 46 -1.54 7.30 -2.66
CA ALA A 46 -2.15 6.53 -3.72
C ALA A 46 -1.42 6.62 -5.06
N LYS A 47 -0.91 7.79 -5.45
CA LYS A 47 -0.18 7.98 -6.71
C LYS A 47 1.02 7.05 -6.89
N TYR A 48 1.58 6.53 -5.79
CA TYR A 48 2.71 5.61 -5.79
C TYR A 48 2.32 4.13 -5.85
N ALA A 49 1.02 3.83 -5.88
CA ALA A 49 0.56 2.47 -6.00
C ALA A 49 0.85 1.90 -7.38
N ILE A 50 1.11 0.60 -7.41
CA ILE A 50 1.28 -0.16 -8.64
C ILE A 50 -0.08 -0.16 -9.35
N LYS A 51 -0.09 0.26 -10.62
CA LYS A 51 -1.26 0.06 -11.47
C LYS A 51 -1.35 -1.42 -11.82
N VAL A 52 -2.48 -2.01 -11.46
CA VAL A 52 -2.97 -3.31 -11.98
C VAL A 52 -3.57 -3.12 -13.36
#